data_AF-A0A536WTA9-F1
#
_entry.id   AF-A0A536WTA9-F1
#
_cell.length_a   1.000
_cell.length_b   1.000
_cell.length_c   1.000
_cell.angle_alpha   90.00
_cell.angle_beta   90.00
_cell.angle_gamma   90.00
#
_symmetry.space_group_name_H-M   'P 1'
#
loop_
_entity.id
_entity.type
_entity.pdbx_description
1 polymer ?
#
loop_
_entity_poly.entity_id
_entity_poly.type
_entity_poly.pdbx_seq_one_letter_code
_entity_poly.pdbx_strand_id
1 'polypeptide(L)'
;MNPTAIYSKSGKGVQEASGKTSLLQRTDRAVLAAIDGRATLADVAQRVGKSFDAAFQGIINQLDKDGFIRQVTTGAPGAAAAKPAAAAPAAKAPPKPAAKAAPEPSLGDLDFSSLGASKLPSRPAAKAPGAALEQTTVLAKAREEAEAKAAAEREKLKKEAEAKARAEMEAQARAEAEGKLKEEAAGRAKAEAEAKAKAAHEAAARAAAEAKAQAEAETRAKIEAETKAKLEAERKAREQAERKAKEEAERARKEAEDLRQRLEAERMAREAAERRAKQEAEAKAKLEAERRREEEEAARREAEGAAAAAAAAMANVEAAPGPGDGVSKKAKKKDNFADS
;
A
#
# COMPACT_ATOMS: atom_id res chain seq x y z
N MET A 1 7.87 15.17 -5.75
CA MET A 1 7.74 14.55 -7.09
C MET A 1 8.08 15.58 -8.16
N ASN A 2 8.54 15.16 -9.35
CA ASN A 2 8.84 16.11 -10.44
C ASN A 2 7.53 16.51 -11.15
N PRO A 3 7.18 17.81 -11.27
CA PRO A 3 5.94 18.25 -11.90
C PRO A 3 5.88 17.93 -13.41
N THR A 4 7.05 17.84 -14.05
CA THR A 4 7.24 17.50 -15.47
C THR A 4 7.23 16.01 -15.77
N ALA A 5 7.15 15.14 -14.76
CA ALA A 5 7.09 13.70 -14.98
C ALA A 5 5.73 13.29 -15.58
N ILE A 6 5.76 12.40 -16.56
CA ILE A 6 4.57 11.79 -17.16
C ILE A 6 4.32 10.43 -16.48
N TYR A 7 3.06 10.17 -16.14
CA TYR A 7 2.62 8.90 -15.55
C TYR A 7 1.55 8.26 -16.44
N SER A 8 1.57 6.93 -16.51
CA SER A 8 0.58 6.11 -17.20
C SER A 8 -0.24 5.29 -16.19
N LYS A 9 -1.48 4.94 -16.54
CA LYS A 9 -2.29 4.00 -15.76
C LYS A 9 -1.73 2.58 -15.94
N SER A 10 -1.54 1.86 -14.83
CA SER A 10 -1.23 0.43 -14.86
C SER A 10 -2.46 -0.41 -15.20
N GLY A 11 -2.30 -1.72 -15.45
CA GLY A 11 -3.44 -2.63 -15.64
C GLY A 11 -4.44 -2.63 -14.47
N LYS A 12 -3.96 -2.45 -13.23
CA LYS A 12 -4.82 -2.25 -12.06
C LYS A 12 -5.50 -0.87 -12.09
N GLY A 13 -4.75 0.17 -12.43
CA GLY A 13 -5.30 1.54 -12.52
C GLY A 13 -6.38 1.70 -13.60
N VAL A 14 -6.30 0.95 -14.70
CA VAL A 14 -7.35 0.91 -15.73
C VAL A 14 -8.63 0.24 -15.19
N GLN A 15 -8.52 -0.81 -14.37
CA GLN A 15 -9.67 -1.49 -13.77
C GLN A 15 -10.38 -0.58 -12.74
N GLU A 16 -9.63 0.09 -11.87
CA GLU A 16 -10.15 1.09 -10.93
C GLU A 16 -10.77 2.29 -11.63
N ALA A 17 -10.08 2.91 -12.60
CA ALA A 17 -10.63 4.03 -13.36
C ALA A 17 -11.97 3.63 -14.03
N SER A 18 -12.00 2.45 -14.65
CA SER A 18 -13.21 1.85 -15.24
C SER A 18 -14.29 1.46 -14.22
N GLY A 19 -14.00 1.43 -12.91
CA GLY A 19 -14.95 1.06 -11.86
C GLY A 19 -15.27 -0.42 -11.75
N LYS A 20 -14.41 -1.29 -12.32
CA LYS A 20 -14.51 -2.75 -12.17
C LYS A 20 -14.14 -3.19 -10.76
N THR A 21 -13.37 -2.36 -10.06
CA THR A 21 -12.97 -2.48 -8.67
C THR A 21 -13.11 -1.09 -8.02
N SER A 22 -13.17 -1.04 -6.69
CA SER A 22 -13.41 0.18 -5.90
C SER A 22 -12.49 0.23 -4.68
N LEU A 23 -11.19 0.05 -4.91
CA LEU A 23 -10.14 0.12 -3.88
C LEU A 23 -9.77 1.57 -3.53
N LEU A 24 -9.97 2.52 -4.45
CA LEU A 24 -9.64 3.93 -4.25
C LEU A 24 -10.82 4.75 -3.71
N GLN A 25 -10.49 5.80 -2.95
CA GLN A 25 -11.45 6.87 -2.66
C GLN A 25 -11.89 7.58 -3.95
N ARG A 26 -13.11 8.11 -3.97
CA ARG A 26 -13.69 8.82 -5.13
C ARG A 26 -12.78 9.96 -5.62
N THR A 27 -12.09 10.63 -4.70
CA THR A 27 -11.14 11.72 -4.94
C THR A 27 -9.88 11.26 -5.68
N ASP A 28 -9.32 10.11 -5.28
CA ASP A 28 -8.07 9.58 -5.86
C ASP A 28 -8.35 8.91 -7.20
N ARG A 29 -9.53 8.29 -7.32
CA ARG A 29 -10.04 7.73 -8.58
C ARG A 29 -10.27 8.82 -9.64
N ALA A 30 -10.67 10.02 -9.26
CA ALA A 30 -10.77 11.16 -10.17
C ALA A 30 -9.39 11.61 -10.69
N VAL A 31 -8.36 11.62 -9.83
CA VAL A 31 -6.97 11.88 -10.22
C VAL A 31 -6.46 10.78 -11.16
N LEU A 32 -6.67 9.51 -10.81
CA LEU A 32 -6.30 8.36 -11.63
C LEU A 32 -6.97 8.37 -13.02
N ALA A 33 -8.24 8.80 -13.09
CA ALA A 33 -8.95 8.93 -14.36
C ALA A 33 -8.28 9.96 -15.29
N ALA A 34 -7.85 11.11 -14.75
CA ALA A 34 -7.21 12.20 -15.48
C ALA A 34 -5.77 11.90 -15.96
N ILE A 35 -5.09 10.89 -15.38
CA ILE A 35 -3.76 10.42 -15.81
C ILE A 35 -3.89 9.62 -17.11
N ASP A 36 -3.35 10.12 -18.21
CA ASP A 36 -3.55 9.57 -19.57
C ASP A 36 -2.27 9.01 -20.23
N GLY A 37 -1.10 9.10 -19.57
CA GLY A 37 0.18 8.71 -20.16
C GLY A 37 0.79 9.75 -21.12
N ARG A 38 0.24 10.97 -21.19
CA ARG A 38 0.71 12.05 -22.07
C ARG A 38 0.87 13.40 -21.36
N ALA A 39 -0.04 13.71 -20.45
CA ALA A 39 -0.01 14.93 -19.64
C ALA A 39 1.09 14.85 -18.55
N THR A 40 1.71 15.99 -18.24
CA THR A 40 2.59 16.09 -17.06
C THR A 40 1.75 16.11 -15.78
N LEU A 41 2.35 15.82 -14.62
CA LEU A 41 1.63 15.90 -13.34
C LEU A 41 1.05 17.30 -13.06
N ALA A 42 1.68 18.37 -13.54
CA ALA A 42 1.13 19.72 -13.44
C ALA A 42 -0.17 19.88 -14.26
N ASP A 43 -0.19 19.39 -15.50
CA ASP A 43 -1.38 19.43 -16.36
C ASP A 43 -2.52 18.54 -15.82
N VAL A 44 -2.17 17.38 -15.24
CA VAL A 44 -3.14 16.49 -14.58
C VAL A 44 -3.77 17.17 -13.36
N ALA A 45 -3.00 17.92 -12.56
CA ALA A 45 -3.54 18.68 -11.44
C ALA A 45 -4.56 19.72 -11.93
N GLN A 46 -4.20 20.51 -12.95
CA GLN A 46 -5.09 21.50 -13.56
C GLN A 46 -6.39 20.89 -14.10
N ARG A 47 -6.32 19.73 -14.78
CA ARG A 47 -7.52 19.01 -15.28
C ARG A 47 -8.47 18.54 -14.19
N VAL A 48 -7.96 18.27 -12.99
CA VAL A 48 -8.77 17.87 -11.82
C VAL A 48 -9.23 19.09 -11.01
N GLY A 49 -8.92 20.31 -11.46
CA GLY A 49 -9.25 21.56 -10.75
C GLY A 49 -8.44 21.75 -9.46
N LYS A 50 -7.24 21.16 -9.38
CA LYS A 50 -6.36 21.21 -8.20
C LYS A 50 -5.02 21.86 -8.55
N SER A 51 -4.46 22.59 -7.60
CA SER A 51 -3.05 22.99 -7.61
C SER A 51 -2.13 21.79 -7.36
N PHE A 52 -0.86 21.90 -7.78
CA PHE A 52 0.17 20.86 -7.58
C PHE A 52 0.71 20.84 -6.13
N ASP A 53 -0.21 20.78 -5.16
CA ASP A 53 0.09 20.90 -3.74
C ASP A 53 0.66 19.62 -3.14
N ALA A 54 1.17 19.71 -1.92
CA ALA A 54 1.62 18.56 -1.13
C ALA A 54 0.54 17.46 -1.01
N ALA A 55 -0.74 17.85 -0.94
CA ALA A 55 -1.86 16.90 -0.92
C ALA A 55 -2.02 16.14 -2.26
N PHE A 56 -1.90 16.82 -3.40
CA PHE A 56 -1.93 16.17 -4.72
C PHE A 56 -0.72 15.25 -4.90
N GLN A 57 0.48 15.70 -4.53
CA GLN A 57 1.69 14.88 -4.54
C GLN A 57 1.56 13.65 -3.63
N GLY A 58 0.91 13.78 -2.47
CA GLY A 58 0.57 12.67 -1.58
C GLY A 58 -0.29 11.60 -2.26
N ILE A 59 -1.35 12.00 -2.95
CA ILE A 59 -2.23 11.10 -3.73
C ILE A 59 -1.42 10.38 -4.82
N ILE A 60 -0.62 11.09 -5.61
CA ILE A 60 0.19 10.48 -6.67
C ILE A 60 1.20 9.47 -6.09
N ASN A 61 1.85 9.79 -4.97
CA ASN A 61 2.75 8.86 -4.26
C ASN A 61 2.02 7.59 -3.78
N GLN A 62 0.76 7.71 -3.34
CA GLN A 62 -0.05 6.56 -2.93
C GLN A 62 -0.47 5.70 -4.12
N LEU A 63 -0.94 6.33 -5.21
CA LEU A 63 -1.27 5.63 -6.46
C LEU A 63 -0.09 4.85 -7.06
N ASP A 64 1.14 5.36 -6.91
CA ASP A 64 2.37 4.71 -7.38
C ASP A 64 2.75 3.52 -6.47
N LYS A 65 2.71 3.71 -5.13
CA LYS A 65 2.94 2.65 -4.13
C LYS A 65 1.96 1.47 -4.26
N ASP A 66 0.68 1.76 -4.43
CA ASP A 66 -0.36 0.74 -4.60
C ASP A 66 -0.34 0.13 -6.02
N GLY A 67 0.48 0.68 -6.93
CA GLY A 67 0.73 0.17 -8.26
C GLY A 67 -0.37 0.46 -9.28
N PHE A 68 -1.20 1.49 -9.06
CA PHE A 68 -2.23 1.95 -10.00
C PHE A 68 -1.68 2.80 -11.14
N ILE A 69 -0.55 3.49 -10.93
CA ILE A 69 0.17 4.24 -11.96
C ILE A 69 1.59 3.71 -12.13
N ARG A 70 2.26 4.14 -13.21
CA ARG A 70 3.68 3.91 -13.47
C ARG A 70 4.28 5.12 -14.16
N GLN A 71 5.44 5.57 -13.70
CA GLN A 71 6.19 6.65 -14.33
C GLN A 71 6.67 6.25 -15.74
N VAL A 72 6.43 7.10 -16.73
CA VAL A 72 6.91 6.93 -18.11
C VAL A 72 7.81 8.13 -18.41
N THR A 73 9.07 8.04 -17.98
CA THR A 73 10.04 9.13 -18.12
C THR A 73 10.49 9.28 -19.57
N THR A 74 9.84 10.15 -20.34
CA THR A 74 10.39 10.66 -21.61
C THR A 74 11.38 11.79 -21.33
N GLY A 75 12.52 11.45 -20.73
CA GLY A 75 13.68 12.33 -20.69
C GLY A 75 14.47 12.24 -22.00
N ALA A 76 14.93 13.37 -22.52
CA ALA A 76 15.84 13.41 -23.67
C ALA A 76 16.83 14.58 -23.51
N PRO A 77 18.08 14.48 -24.02
CA PRO A 77 18.85 13.29 -24.37
C PRO A 77 20.14 13.14 -23.52
N GLY A 78 20.57 11.90 -23.30
CA GLY A 78 21.88 11.55 -22.72
C GLY A 78 22.14 10.06 -22.96
N ALA A 79 23.20 9.73 -23.70
CA ALA A 79 23.33 8.41 -24.33
C ALA A 79 24.18 7.41 -23.52
N ALA A 80 23.80 6.12 -23.55
CA ALA A 80 24.62 4.98 -24.01
C ALA A 80 24.26 3.64 -23.32
N ALA A 81 23.95 2.62 -24.14
CA ALA A 81 24.07 1.16 -23.92
C ALA A 81 23.39 0.50 -22.67
N ALA A 82 22.91 -0.76 -22.71
CA ALA A 82 23.03 -1.81 -23.72
C ALA A 82 21.73 -2.65 -23.85
N LYS A 83 21.58 -3.29 -25.01
CA LYS A 83 20.65 -4.41 -25.29
C LYS A 83 21.40 -5.75 -25.09
N PRO A 84 20.69 -6.88 -24.99
CA PRO A 84 20.54 -7.69 -26.20
C PRO A 84 19.08 -8.09 -26.50
N ALA A 85 18.84 -8.60 -27.70
CA ALA A 85 17.51 -8.99 -28.20
C ALA A 85 17.59 -10.19 -29.16
N ALA A 86 16.59 -11.07 -29.11
CA ALA A 86 16.16 -12.05 -30.13
C ALA A 86 14.93 -12.79 -29.55
N ALA A 87 13.86 -13.20 -30.26
CA ALA A 87 13.36 -12.95 -31.62
C ALA A 87 11.83 -12.64 -31.49
N ALA A 88 10.91 -12.70 -32.47
CA ALA A 88 10.86 -13.11 -33.89
C ALA A 88 9.86 -12.17 -34.65
N PRO A 89 9.49 -12.36 -35.95
CA PRO A 89 9.18 -11.21 -36.80
C PRO A 89 7.73 -11.07 -37.34
N ALA A 90 7.53 -10.00 -38.11
CA ALA A 90 6.26 -9.49 -38.63
C ALA A 90 5.69 -10.23 -39.87
N ALA A 91 4.42 -9.97 -40.19
CA ALA A 91 3.75 -10.41 -41.41
C ALA A 91 3.25 -9.21 -42.26
N LYS A 92 3.44 -9.30 -43.59
CA LYS A 92 2.79 -8.47 -44.63
C LYS A 92 1.94 -9.39 -45.53
N ALA A 93 0.84 -8.86 -46.08
CA ALA A 93 -0.07 -9.49 -47.06
C ALA A 93 0.57 -9.56 -48.47
N PRO A 94 -0.08 -10.04 -49.59
CA PRO A 94 -1.48 -10.50 -49.83
C PRO A 94 -1.51 -11.84 -50.65
N PRO A 95 -2.45 -12.20 -51.57
CA PRO A 95 -3.85 -11.77 -51.88
C PRO A 95 -4.90 -12.93 -52.00
N LYS A 96 -6.15 -12.60 -52.38
CA LYS A 96 -7.25 -13.53 -52.75
C LYS A 96 -7.34 -13.74 -54.28
N PRO A 97 -7.94 -14.86 -54.75
CA PRO A 97 -8.76 -14.87 -55.96
C PRO A 97 -10.21 -15.40 -55.76
N ALA A 98 -11.02 -15.23 -56.80
CA ALA A 98 -12.48 -15.27 -56.82
C ALA A 98 -13.17 -16.64 -56.57
N ALA A 99 -14.42 -16.57 -56.08
CA ALA A 99 -15.38 -17.68 -56.10
C ALA A 99 -16.01 -17.84 -57.50
N LYS A 100 -16.47 -19.06 -57.81
CA LYS A 100 -16.90 -19.49 -59.15
C LYS A 100 -18.41 -19.73 -59.19
N ALA A 101 -19.06 -19.40 -60.32
CA ALA A 101 -20.49 -19.64 -60.54
C ALA A 101 -20.78 -21.05 -61.10
N ALA A 102 -22.05 -21.47 -60.96
CA ALA A 102 -22.70 -22.59 -61.66
C ALA A 102 -22.81 -22.31 -63.20
N PRO A 103 -23.15 -23.26 -64.11
CA PRO A 103 -24.07 -24.41 -63.95
C PRO A 103 -23.62 -25.76 -64.59
N GLU A 104 -24.49 -26.77 -64.51
CA GLU A 104 -24.42 -28.03 -65.30
C GLU A 104 -24.89 -27.83 -66.76
N PRO A 105 -24.75 -28.82 -67.70
CA PRO A 105 -25.69 -29.98 -67.72
C PRO A 105 -25.19 -31.34 -68.30
N SER A 106 -25.88 -32.41 -67.89
CA SER A 106 -26.42 -33.53 -68.72
C SER A 106 -25.57 -34.74 -69.23
N LEU A 107 -26.23 -35.91 -69.12
CA LEU A 107 -26.20 -37.13 -69.97
C LEU A 107 -25.03 -38.14 -69.86
N GLY A 108 -25.37 -39.43 -69.67
CA GLY A 108 -24.42 -40.54 -69.77
C GLY A 108 -24.84 -41.89 -69.15
N ASP A 109 -25.94 -42.48 -69.63
CA ASP A 109 -26.40 -43.85 -69.30
C ASP A 109 -25.32 -44.92 -69.54
N LEU A 110 -25.11 -45.87 -68.61
CA LEU A 110 -24.53 -47.21 -68.87
C LEU A 110 -24.94 -48.24 -67.79
N ASP A 111 -26.08 -48.90 -68.02
CA ASP A 111 -26.43 -50.20 -67.41
C ASP A 111 -25.72 -51.35 -68.18
N PHE A 112 -25.33 -52.42 -67.48
CA PHE A 112 -24.76 -53.63 -68.07
C PHE A 112 -25.17 -54.92 -67.33
N SER A 113 -26.48 -55.12 -67.10
CA SER A 113 -26.99 -56.39 -66.53
C SER A 113 -28.31 -56.90 -67.15
N SER A 114 -28.24 -57.35 -68.41
CA SER A 114 -29.11 -58.42 -68.95
C SER A 114 -28.32 -59.23 -70.01
N LEU A 115 -28.18 -60.56 -69.92
CA LEU A 115 -29.17 -61.62 -70.17
C LEU A 115 -29.74 -61.61 -71.60
N GLY A 116 -29.73 -62.79 -72.26
CA GLY A 116 -30.62 -63.05 -73.40
C GLY A 116 -29.96 -63.68 -74.62
N ALA A 117 -29.88 -65.01 -74.65
CA ALA A 117 -29.50 -65.78 -75.83
C ALA A 117 -30.39 -65.51 -77.06
N SER A 118 -29.81 -65.51 -78.27
CA SER A 118 -30.42 -66.12 -79.47
C SER A 118 -29.58 -66.01 -80.76
N LYS A 119 -29.07 -67.15 -81.27
CA LYS A 119 -29.15 -67.47 -82.71
C LYS A 119 -28.81 -68.95 -82.99
N LEU A 120 -29.73 -69.64 -83.65
CA LEU A 120 -29.48 -70.86 -84.43
C LEU A 120 -29.28 -70.49 -85.90
N PRO A 121 -28.69 -71.37 -86.74
CA PRO A 121 -29.45 -71.70 -87.94
C PRO A 121 -29.41 -73.18 -88.41
N SER A 122 -30.58 -73.61 -88.91
CA SER A 122 -30.84 -74.55 -90.03
C SER A 122 -30.29 -76.00 -90.09
N ARG A 123 -31.25 -76.91 -90.30
CA ARG A 123 -31.17 -78.32 -90.74
C ARG A 123 -30.74 -78.43 -92.24
N PRO A 124 -30.35 -79.61 -92.76
CA PRO A 124 -31.32 -80.62 -93.20
C PRO A 124 -30.98 -82.05 -92.72
N ALA A 125 -31.75 -83.05 -93.16
CA ALA A 125 -31.95 -84.30 -92.42
C ALA A 125 -31.69 -85.60 -93.22
N ALA A 126 -31.62 -86.70 -92.45
CA ALA A 126 -32.05 -88.07 -92.75
C ALA A 126 -30.98 -89.17 -93.05
N LYS A 127 -31.39 -90.38 -92.62
CA LYS A 127 -30.88 -91.74 -92.90
C LYS A 127 -29.69 -92.29 -92.08
N ALA A 128 -30.04 -93.28 -91.24
CA ALA A 128 -29.16 -94.30 -90.65
C ALA A 128 -29.15 -95.56 -91.54
N PRO A 129 -28.53 -96.71 -91.17
CA PRO A 129 -27.56 -96.97 -90.08
C PRO A 129 -26.28 -97.71 -90.54
N GLY A 130 -25.34 -97.98 -89.61
CA GLY A 130 -24.49 -99.19 -89.69
C GLY A 130 -22.96 -99.03 -89.85
N ALA A 131 -22.27 -98.54 -88.82
CA ALA A 131 -20.81 -98.76 -88.59
C ALA A 131 -20.40 -98.45 -87.12
N ALA A 132 -21.29 -98.71 -86.15
CA ALA A 132 -21.37 -97.91 -84.92
C ALA A 132 -20.63 -98.44 -83.67
N LEU A 133 -19.66 -99.35 -83.79
CA LEU A 133 -19.05 -100.03 -82.62
C LEU A 133 -17.53 -99.83 -82.41
N GLU A 134 -16.78 -99.35 -83.40
CA GLU A 134 -15.33 -99.07 -83.22
C GLU A 134 -14.99 -97.58 -83.20
N GLN A 135 -15.69 -96.74 -83.98
CA GLN A 135 -15.50 -95.29 -83.89
C GLN A 135 -16.10 -94.70 -82.61
N THR A 136 -17.12 -95.34 -82.04
CA THR A 136 -17.75 -94.94 -80.78
C THR A 136 -16.86 -95.21 -79.56
N THR A 137 -16.09 -96.30 -79.55
CA THR A 137 -15.17 -96.63 -78.45
C THR A 137 -13.92 -95.75 -78.47
N VAL A 138 -13.37 -95.43 -79.65
CA VAL A 138 -12.26 -94.46 -79.78
C VAL A 138 -12.69 -93.05 -79.39
N LEU A 139 -13.88 -92.59 -79.81
CA LEU A 139 -14.42 -91.28 -79.41
C LEU A 139 -14.83 -91.24 -77.93
N ALA A 140 -15.32 -92.34 -77.34
CA ALA A 140 -15.59 -92.44 -75.91
C ALA A 140 -14.29 -92.35 -75.11
N LYS A 141 -13.25 -93.09 -75.49
CA LYS A 141 -11.94 -93.07 -74.80
C LYS A 141 -11.25 -91.70 -74.91
N ALA A 142 -11.33 -91.04 -76.07
CA ALA A 142 -10.84 -89.68 -76.24
C ALA A 142 -11.64 -88.65 -75.41
N ARG A 143 -12.95 -88.85 -75.20
CA ARG A 143 -13.77 -88.02 -74.30
C ARG A 143 -13.45 -88.28 -72.84
N GLU A 144 -13.28 -89.53 -72.43
CA GLU A 144 -12.92 -89.91 -71.06
C GLU A 144 -11.54 -89.37 -70.68
N GLU A 145 -10.56 -89.42 -71.58
CA GLU A 145 -9.22 -88.86 -71.34
C GLU A 145 -9.23 -87.31 -71.32
N ALA A 146 -10.08 -86.67 -72.13
CA ALA A 146 -10.29 -85.22 -72.10
C ALA A 146 -11.06 -84.77 -70.83
N GLU A 147 -12.05 -85.55 -70.38
CA GLU A 147 -12.81 -85.31 -69.16
C GLU A 147 -11.96 -85.54 -67.92
N ALA A 148 -11.09 -86.55 -67.90
CA ALA A 148 -10.10 -86.76 -66.85
C ALA A 148 -9.09 -85.61 -66.77
N LYS A 149 -8.61 -85.09 -67.91
CA LYS A 149 -7.73 -83.90 -67.95
C LYS A 149 -8.46 -82.63 -67.48
N ALA A 150 -9.70 -82.41 -67.91
CA ALA A 150 -10.53 -81.30 -67.46
C ALA A 150 -10.91 -81.40 -65.97
N ALA A 151 -11.11 -82.61 -65.45
CA ALA A 151 -11.33 -82.85 -64.02
C ALA A 151 -10.06 -82.56 -63.21
N ALA A 152 -8.89 -83.02 -63.68
CA ALA A 152 -7.60 -82.77 -63.03
C ALA A 152 -7.23 -81.27 -63.04
N GLU A 153 -7.50 -80.53 -64.12
CA GLU A 153 -7.33 -79.06 -64.13
C GLU A 153 -8.34 -78.38 -63.20
N ARG A 154 -9.61 -78.79 -63.19
CA ARG A 154 -10.61 -78.24 -62.26
C ARG A 154 -10.28 -78.53 -60.80
N GLU A 155 -9.68 -79.68 -60.49
CA GLU A 155 -9.22 -80.02 -59.14
C GLU A 155 -8.00 -79.18 -58.74
N LYS A 156 -7.03 -78.98 -59.65
CA LYS A 156 -5.89 -78.08 -59.42
C LYS A 156 -6.34 -76.64 -59.20
N LEU A 157 -7.20 -76.11 -60.07
CA LEU A 157 -7.76 -74.76 -59.94
C LEU A 157 -8.58 -74.59 -58.65
N LYS A 158 -9.34 -75.62 -58.22
CA LYS A 158 -10.02 -75.60 -56.92
C LYS A 158 -9.04 -75.59 -55.74
N LYS A 159 -8.01 -76.43 -55.76
CA LYS A 159 -6.97 -76.46 -54.71
C LYS A 159 -6.17 -75.17 -54.65
N GLU A 160 -5.86 -74.56 -55.79
CA GLU A 160 -5.14 -73.30 -55.87
C GLU A 160 -6.01 -72.11 -55.44
N ALA A 161 -7.30 -72.11 -55.77
CA ALA A 161 -8.27 -71.15 -55.26
C ALA A 161 -8.52 -71.30 -53.75
N GLU A 162 -8.63 -72.52 -53.23
CA GLU A 162 -8.76 -72.78 -51.79
C GLU A 162 -7.49 -72.40 -51.03
N ALA A 163 -6.30 -72.68 -51.58
CA ALA A 163 -5.03 -72.28 -51.00
C ALA A 163 -4.89 -70.74 -50.96
N LYS A 164 -5.27 -70.03 -52.03
CA LYS A 164 -5.32 -68.56 -52.04
C LYS A 164 -6.32 -68.03 -51.01
N ALA A 165 -7.55 -68.54 -50.99
CA ALA A 165 -8.56 -68.11 -50.03
C ALA A 165 -8.14 -68.33 -48.58
N ARG A 166 -7.52 -69.47 -48.26
CA ARG A 166 -6.97 -69.73 -46.90
C ARG A 166 -5.80 -68.80 -46.57
N ALA A 167 -4.87 -68.58 -47.50
CA ALA A 167 -3.73 -67.68 -47.29
C ALA A 167 -4.17 -66.21 -47.10
N GLU A 168 -5.17 -65.77 -47.86
CA GLU A 168 -5.72 -64.41 -47.78
C GLU A 168 -6.51 -64.20 -46.48
N MET A 169 -7.32 -65.17 -46.07
CA MET A 169 -8.01 -65.15 -44.77
C MET A 169 -7.05 -65.22 -43.58
N GLU A 170 -5.98 -66.02 -43.66
CA GLU A 170 -4.95 -66.06 -42.61
C GLU A 170 -4.14 -64.76 -42.54
N ALA A 171 -3.81 -64.16 -43.69
CA ALA A 171 -3.15 -62.85 -43.75
C ALA A 171 -4.03 -61.74 -43.16
N GLN A 172 -5.33 -61.72 -43.48
CA GLN A 172 -6.28 -60.77 -42.89
C GLN A 172 -6.42 -60.98 -41.38
N ALA A 173 -6.56 -62.23 -40.91
CA ALA A 173 -6.66 -62.53 -39.48
C ALA A 173 -5.40 -62.12 -38.70
N ARG A 174 -4.20 -62.34 -39.26
CA ARG A 174 -2.93 -61.88 -38.67
C ARG A 174 -2.83 -60.36 -38.67
N ALA A 175 -3.19 -59.69 -39.77
CA ALA A 175 -3.16 -58.22 -39.87
C ALA A 175 -4.13 -57.54 -38.89
N GLU A 176 -5.36 -58.07 -38.72
CA GLU A 176 -6.29 -57.57 -37.72
C GLU A 176 -5.80 -57.80 -36.28
N ALA A 177 -5.25 -58.97 -35.98
CA ALA A 177 -4.72 -59.27 -34.65
C ALA A 177 -3.53 -58.37 -34.29
N GLU A 178 -2.60 -58.16 -35.22
CA GLU A 178 -1.44 -57.28 -35.02
C GLU A 178 -1.86 -55.79 -34.96
N GLY A 179 -2.87 -55.39 -35.74
CA GLY A 179 -3.46 -54.05 -35.67
C GLY A 179 -4.09 -53.77 -34.31
N LYS A 180 -4.95 -54.66 -33.82
CA LYS A 180 -5.62 -54.55 -32.52
C LYS A 180 -4.61 -54.50 -31.36
N LEU A 181 -3.56 -55.32 -31.40
CA LEU A 181 -2.48 -55.30 -30.40
C LEU A 181 -1.68 -53.99 -30.43
N LYS A 182 -1.39 -53.44 -31.63
CA LYS A 182 -0.69 -52.15 -31.76
C LYS A 182 -1.55 -50.97 -31.29
N GLU A 183 -2.85 -50.97 -31.58
CA GLU A 183 -3.77 -49.94 -31.09
C GLU A 183 -3.96 -50.02 -29.57
N GLU A 184 -4.10 -51.21 -28.98
CA GLU A 184 -4.23 -51.34 -27.53
C GLU A 184 -2.94 -50.93 -26.81
N ALA A 185 -1.76 -51.33 -27.32
CA ALA A 185 -0.47 -50.93 -26.77
C ALA A 185 -0.25 -49.40 -26.88
N ALA A 186 -0.57 -48.79 -28.03
CA ALA A 186 -0.49 -47.35 -28.23
C ALA A 186 -1.51 -46.57 -27.38
N GLY A 187 -2.71 -47.13 -27.19
CA GLY A 187 -3.75 -46.58 -26.33
C GLY A 187 -3.34 -46.59 -24.86
N ARG A 188 -2.86 -47.72 -24.34
CA ARG A 188 -2.32 -47.84 -22.97
C ARG A 188 -1.13 -46.90 -22.76
N ALA A 189 -0.17 -46.84 -23.68
CA ALA A 189 0.98 -45.96 -23.58
C ALA A 189 0.60 -44.47 -23.54
N LYS A 190 -0.37 -44.03 -24.37
CA LYS A 190 -0.90 -42.66 -24.35
C LYS A 190 -1.66 -42.36 -23.05
N ALA A 191 -2.53 -43.27 -22.61
CA ALA A 191 -3.29 -43.11 -21.38
C ALA A 191 -2.39 -43.04 -20.13
N GLU A 192 -1.35 -43.87 -20.05
CA GLU A 192 -0.39 -43.85 -18.95
C GLU A 192 0.48 -42.58 -18.96
N ALA A 193 0.92 -42.12 -20.14
CA ALA A 193 1.63 -40.86 -20.29
C ALA A 193 0.78 -39.64 -19.90
N GLU A 194 -0.50 -39.62 -20.31
CA GLU A 194 -1.44 -38.55 -19.96
C GLU A 194 -1.79 -38.56 -18.46
N ALA A 195 -1.98 -39.75 -17.87
CA ALA A 195 -2.19 -39.90 -16.43
C ALA A 195 -0.98 -39.44 -15.60
N LYS A 196 0.24 -39.84 -16.00
CA LYS A 196 1.49 -39.37 -15.37
C LYS A 196 1.68 -37.86 -15.54
N ALA A 197 1.38 -37.30 -16.72
CA ALA A 197 1.43 -35.86 -16.95
C ALA A 197 0.44 -35.10 -16.05
N LYS A 198 -0.82 -35.54 -15.97
CA LYS A 198 -1.84 -34.93 -15.10
C LYS A 198 -1.46 -35.02 -13.62
N ALA A 199 -1.03 -36.19 -13.16
CA ALA A 199 -0.60 -36.39 -11.77
C ALA A 199 0.61 -35.52 -11.40
N ALA A 200 1.62 -35.42 -12.28
CA ALA A 200 2.76 -34.54 -12.08
C ALA A 200 2.35 -33.05 -12.07
N HIS A 201 1.44 -32.64 -12.96
CA HIS A 201 0.98 -31.26 -13.04
C HIS A 201 0.14 -30.86 -11.82
N GLU A 202 -0.68 -31.77 -11.29
CA GLU A 202 -1.46 -31.56 -10.07
C GLU A 202 -0.56 -31.54 -8.82
N ALA A 203 0.40 -32.47 -8.71
CA ALA A 203 1.38 -32.47 -7.63
C ALA A 203 2.20 -31.17 -7.61
N ALA A 204 2.67 -30.72 -8.77
CA ALA A 204 3.38 -29.45 -8.90
C ALA A 204 2.50 -28.24 -8.54
N ALA A 205 1.21 -28.25 -8.94
CA ALA A 205 0.27 -27.19 -8.59
C ALA A 205 -0.01 -27.13 -7.08
N ARG A 206 -0.21 -28.29 -6.43
CA ARG A 206 -0.39 -28.39 -4.97
C ARG A 206 0.85 -27.92 -4.22
N ALA A 207 2.05 -28.40 -4.59
CA ALA A 207 3.31 -27.97 -3.99
C ALA A 207 3.57 -26.46 -4.16
N ALA A 208 3.27 -25.89 -5.33
CA ALA A 208 3.40 -24.45 -5.58
C ALA A 208 2.37 -23.61 -4.80
N ALA A 209 1.16 -24.13 -4.56
CA ALA A 209 0.15 -23.49 -3.73
C ALA A 209 0.55 -23.51 -2.24
N GLU A 210 1.02 -24.65 -1.75
CA GLU A 210 1.46 -24.82 -0.36
C GLU A 210 2.71 -23.97 -0.06
N ALA A 211 3.72 -23.98 -0.94
CA ALA A 211 4.90 -23.13 -0.77
C ALA A 211 4.56 -21.63 -0.75
N LYS A 212 3.58 -21.19 -1.56
CA LYS A 212 3.08 -19.80 -1.51
C LYS A 212 2.33 -19.51 -0.22
N ALA A 213 1.48 -20.43 0.25
CA ALA A 213 0.75 -20.26 1.51
C ALA A 213 1.71 -20.18 2.72
N GLN A 214 2.73 -21.03 2.76
CA GLN A 214 3.77 -20.98 3.80
C GLN A 214 4.59 -19.68 3.73
N ALA A 215 5.02 -19.24 2.54
CA ALA A 215 5.74 -17.97 2.37
C ALA A 215 4.89 -16.74 2.74
N GLU A 216 3.60 -16.72 2.39
CA GLU A 216 2.68 -15.65 2.83
C GLU A 216 2.43 -15.69 4.35
N ALA A 217 2.30 -16.86 4.95
CA ALA A 217 2.13 -16.99 6.40
C ALA A 217 3.39 -16.51 7.15
N GLU A 218 4.58 -16.91 6.70
CA GLU A 218 5.84 -16.53 7.33
C GLU A 218 6.16 -15.04 7.18
N THR A 219 5.88 -14.45 6.00
CA THR A 219 6.04 -13.00 5.79
C THR A 219 5.02 -12.19 6.59
N ARG A 220 3.76 -12.62 6.68
CA ARG A 220 2.76 -11.99 7.57
C ARG A 220 3.18 -12.06 9.03
N ALA A 221 3.67 -13.22 9.50
CA ALA A 221 4.14 -13.39 10.87
C ALA A 221 5.34 -12.46 11.20
N LYS A 222 6.30 -12.34 10.28
CA LYS A 222 7.44 -11.41 10.41
C LYS A 222 6.98 -9.95 10.46
N ILE A 223 6.08 -9.55 9.57
CA ILE A 223 5.52 -8.18 9.52
C ILE A 223 4.71 -7.88 10.79
N GLU A 224 3.88 -8.81 11.28
CA GLU A 224 3.14 -8.62 12.54
C GLU A 224 4.08 -8.51 13.76
N ALA A 225 5.13 -9.34 13.83
CA ALA A 225 6.10 -9.27 14.91
C ALA A 225 6.88 -7.94 14.89
N GLU A 226 7.34 -7.50 13.72
CA GLU A 226 8.08 -6.26 13.55
C GLU A 226 7.19 -5.02 13.81
N THR A 227 5.94 -5.02 13.35
CA THR A 227 4.99 -3.92 13.62
C THR A 227 4.59 -3.85 15.08
N LYS A 228 4.33 -4.99 15.75
CA LYS A 228 4.09 -5.03 17.22
C LYS A 228 5.30 -4.50 17.99
N ALA A 229 6.52 -4.93 17.64
CA ALA A 229 7.74 -4.45 18.27
C ALA A 229 7.96 -2.93 18.10
N LYS A 230 7.72 -2.40 16.89
CA LYS A 230 7.80 -0.95 16.62
C LYS A 230 6.73 -0.17 17.38
N LEU A 231 5.48 -0.63 17.40
CA LEU A 231 4.38 0.02 18.14
C LEU A 231 4.62 0.01 19.65
N GLU A 232 5.14 -1.07 20.22
CA GLU A 232 5.52 -1.11 21.64
C GLU A 232 6.70 -0.17 21.94
N ALA A 233 7.72 -0.15 21.10
CA ALA A 233 8.87 0.74 21.27
C ALA A 233 8.44 2.22 21.19
N GLU A 234 7.59 2.57 20.21
CA GLU A 234 7.04 3.92 20.07
C GLU A 234 6.14 4.29 21.25
N ARG A 235 5.27 3.38 21.69
CA ARG A 235 4.41 3.61 22.88
C ARG A 235 5.26 3.85 24.13
N LYS A 236 6.29 3.03 24.38
CA LYS A 236 7.22 3.19 25.50
C LYS A 236 7.98 4.52 25.41
N ALA A 237 8.42 4.92 24.22
CA ALA A 237 9.10 6.21 24.00
C ALA A 237 8.16 7.40 24.25
N ARG A 238 6.92 7.37 23.72
CA ARG A 238 5.90 8.41 23.96
C ARG A 238 5.54 8.51 25.44
N GLU A 239 5.33 7.39 26.13
CA GLU A 239 4.99 7.37 27.55
C GLU A 239 6.14 7.90 28.43
N GLN A 240 7.40 7.58 28.11
CA GLN A 240 8.55 8.17 28.80
C GLN A 240 8.69 9.68 28.54
N ALA A 241 8.45 10.13 27.30
CA ALA A 241 8.47 11.56 26.97
C ALA A 241 7.35 12.31 27.70
N GLU A 242 6.14 11.76 27.74
CA GLU A 242 4.98 12.34 28.44
C GLU A 242 5.19 12.39 29.95
N ARG A 243 5.75 11.33 30.56
CA ARG A 243 6.11 11.32 31.99
C ARG A 243 7.16 12.39 32.32
N LYS A 244 8.23 12.49 31.51
CA LYS A 244 9.27 13.52 31.69
C LYS A 244 8.68 14.93 31.57
N ALA A 245 7.86 15.19 30.55
CA ALA A 245 7.20 16.48 30.37
C ALA A 245 6.25 16.83 31.53
N LYS A 246 5.53 15.85 32.09
CA LYS A 246 4.67 16.03 33.28
C LYS A 246 5.49 16.31 34.53
N GLU A 247 6.56 15.56 34.79
CA GLU A 247 7.46 15.80 35.93
C GLU A 247 8.15 17.17 35.85
N GLU A 248 8.61 17.58 34.65
CA GLU A 248 9.23 18.88 34.43
C GLU A 248 8.22 20.02 34.61
N ALA A 249 7.00 19.89 34.08
CA ALA A 249 5.93 20.86 34.29
C ALA A 249 5.47 20.95 35.76
N GLU A 250 5.47 19.84 36.50
CA GLU A 250 5.15 19.82 37.93
C GLU A 250 6.26 20.48 38.76
N ARG A 251 7.54 20.19 38.47
CA ARG A 251 8.68 20.85 39.11
C ARG A 251 8.69 22.35 38.85
N ALA A 252 8.49 22.77 37.59
CA ALA A 252 8.40 24.18 37.22
C ALA A 252 7.23 24.91 37.91
N ARG A 253 6.08 24.23 38.11
CA ARG A 253 4.96 24.78 38.91
C ARG A 253 5.33 24.96 40.37
N LYS A 254 5.95 23.95 41.00
CA LYS A 254 6.39 24.01 42.41
C LYS A 254 7.43 25.10 42.62
N GLU A 255 8.43 25.19 41.74
CA GLU A 255 9.47 26.24 41.80
C GLU A 255 8.87 27.64 41.60
N ALA A 256 7.92 27.80 40.67
CA ALA A 256 7.22 29.07 40.48
C ALA A 256 6.32 29.45 41.68
N GLU A 257 5.75 28.47 42.38
CA GLU A 257 4.96 28.68 43.60
C GLU A 257 5.86 29.05 44.79
N ASP A 258 6.95 28.31 45.03
CA ASP A 258 7.95 28.61 46.04
C ASP A 258 8.56 30.01 45.83
N LEU A 259 8.85 30.40 44.58
CA LEU A 259 9.37 31.72 44.26
C LEU A 259 8.33 32.83 44.55
N ARG A 260 7.04 32.60 44.24
CA ARG A 260 5.96 33.53 44.60
C ARG A 260 5.82 33.67 46.11
N GLN A 261 5.80 32.57 46.85
CA GLN A 261 5.72 32.60 48.32
C GLN A 261 6.90 33.35 48.93
N ARG A 262 8.12 33.18 48.41
CA ARG A 262 9.31 33.94 48.85
C ARG A 262 9.20 35.43 48.55
N LEU A 263 8.76 35.81 47.35
CA LEU A 263 8.57 37.22 46.95
C LEU A 263 7.45 37.89 47.75
N GLU A 264 6.36 37.18 48.04
CA GLU A 264 5.27 37.67 48.89
C GLU A 264 5.71 37.82 50.34
N ALA A 265 6.43 36.85 50.90
CA ALA A 265 7.01 36.93 52.24
C ALA A 265 8.02 38.08 52.36
N GLU A 266 8.89 38.27 51.36
CA GLU A 266 9.84 39.39 51.32
C GLU A 266 9.11 40.74 51.21
N ARG A 267 8.09 40.84 50.36
CA ARG A 267 7.25 42.05 50.25
C ARG A 267 6.58 42.38 51.58
N MET A 268 5.97 41.39 52.24
CA MET A 268 5.32 41.57 53.54
C MET A 268 6.33 41.98 54.63
N ALA A 269 7.54 41.41 54.61
CA ALA A 269 8.61 41.80 55.53
C ALA A 269 9.10 43.25 55.29
N ARG A 270 9.29 43.65 54.03
CA ARG A 270 9.65 45.03 53.64
C ARG A 270 8.55 46.02 54.03
N GLU A 271 7.29 45.72 53.73
CA GLU A 271 6.14 46.58 54.07
C GLU A 271 5.94 46.71 55.59
N ALA A 272 6.15 45.63 56.35
CA ALA A 272 6.13 45.66 57.81
C ALA A 272 7.30 46.48 58.39
N ALA A 273 8.50 46.35 57.84
CA ALA A 273 9.66 47.14 58.25
C ALA A 273 9.47 48.64 57.94
N GLU A 274 8.95 48.98 56.76
CA GLU A 274 8.65 50.37 56.38
C GLU A 274 7.56 50.99 57.26
N ARG A 275 6.49 50.24 57.59
CA ARG A 275 5.45 50.69 58.52
C ARG A 275 6.01 50.93 59.92
N ARG A 276 6.87 50.05 60.44
CA ARG A 276 7.54 50.25 61.74
C ARG A 276 8.46 51.47 61.72
N ALA A 277 9.27 51.64 60.67
CA ALA A 277 10.14 52.81 60.53
C ALA A 277 9.33 54.12 60.48
N LYS A 278 8.19 54.15 59.77
CA LYS A 278 7.27 55.29 59.73
C LYS A 278 6.63 55.55 61.10
N GLN A 279 6.15 54.52 61.79
CA GLN A 279 5.56 54.64 63.13
C GLN A 279 6.57 55.12 64.17
N GLU A 280 7.81 54.63 64.14
CA GLU A 280 8.88 55.10 65.01
C GLU A 280 9.29 56.54 64.71
N ALA A 281 9.40 56.92 63.43
CA ALA A 281 9.71 58.29 63.04
C ALA A 281 8.59 59.27 63.46
N GLU A 282 7.32 58.89 63.27
CA GLU A 282 6.17 59.67 63.70
C GLU A 282 6.08 59.77 65.23
N ALA A 283 6.35 58.68 65.96
CA ALA A 283 6.39 58.69 67.42
C ALA A 283 7.52 59.57 67.97
N LYS A 284 8.72 59.49 67.39
CA LYS A 284 9.86 60.35 67.73
C LYS A 284 9.55 61.82 67.44
N ALA A 285 8.97 62.13 66.28
CA ALA A 285 8.57 63.49 65.92
C ALA A 285 7.48 64.06 66.83
N LYS A 286 6.50 63.24 67.24
CA LYS A 286 5.47 63.64 68.22
C LYS A 286 6.08 63.91 69.59
N LEU A 287 6.96 63.03 70.09
CA LEU A 287 7.61 63.18 71.39
C LEU A 287 8.56 64.40 71.42
N GLU A 288 9.27 64.68 70.33
CA GLU A 288 10.08 65.90 70.23
C GLU A 288 9.21 67.17 70.17
N ALA A 289 8.10 67.14 69.42
CA ALA A 289 7.16 68.26 69.37
C ALA A 289 6.44 68.50 70.71
N GLU A 290 6.15 67.44 71.47
CA GLU A 290 5.60 67.50 72.83
C GLU A 290 6.63 68.10 73.79
N ARG A 291 7.87 67.59 73.80
CA ARG A 291 8.96 68.17 74.61
C ARG A 291 9.21 69.64 74.31
N ARG A 292 9.25 70.05 73.03
CA ARG A 292 9.39 71.47 72.67
C ARG A 292 8.23 72.33 73.17
N ARG A 293 7.01 71.77 73.25
CA ARG A 293 5.85 72.47 73.83
C ARG A 293 5.93 72.55 75.35
N GLU A 294 6.34 71.47 76.02
CA GLU A 294 6.57 71.47 77.47
C GLU A 294 7.70 72.43 77.86
N GLU A 295 8.79 72.47 77.09
CA GLU A 295 9.90 73.42 77.24
C GLU A 295 9.44 74.88 77.00
N GLU A 296 8.64 75.14 75.96
CA GLU A 296 8.07 76.48 75.72
C GLU A 296 7.09 76.88 76.84
N GLU A 297 6.23 75.97 77.31
CA GLU A 297 5.28 76.24 78.38
C GLU A 297 6.00 76.43 79.73
N ALA A 298 7.03 75.65 80.03
CA ALA A 298 7.87 75.83 81.20
C ALA A 298 8.58 77.19 81.16
N ALA A 299 9.16 77.58 80.02
CA ALA A 299 9.78 78.90 79.83
C ALA A 299 8.75 80.05 79.96
N ARG A 300 7.52 79.87 79.47
CA ARG A 300 6.42 80.83 79.68
C ARG A 300 6.03 80.95 81.15
N ARG A 301 5.89 79.83 81.87
CA ARG A 301 5.56 79.82 83.31
C ARG A 301 6.69 80.41 84.16
N GLU A 302 7.95 80.18 83.80
CA GLU A 302 9.11 80.81 84.46
C GLU A 302 9.13 82.32 84.19
N ALA A 303 8.91 82.76 82.95
CA ALA A 303 8.81 84.18 82.62
C ALA A 303 7.63 84.88 83.30
N GLU A 304 6.46 84.23 83.38
CA GLU A 304 5.29 84.73 84.11
C GLU A 304 5.54 84.78 85.63
N GLY A 305 6.17 83.74 86.19
CA GLY A 305 6.57 83.71 87.59
C GLY A 305 7.60 84.80 87.94
N ALA A 306 8.58 85.03 87.06
CA ALA A 306 9.55 86.12 87.20
C ALA A 306 8.89 87.50 87.08
N ALA A 307 7.93 87.67 86.16
CA ALA A 307 7.16 88.91 86.03
C ALA A 307 6.27 89.16 87.26
N ALA A 308 5.61 88.13 87.79
CA ALA A 308 4.83 88.21 89.01
C ALA A 308 5.70 88.52 90.25
N ALA A 309 6.88 87.91 90.35
CA ALA A 309 7.85 88.21 91.40
C ALA A 309 8.39 89.64 91.32
N ALA A 310 8.67 90.14 90.10
CA ALA A 310 9.07 91.53 89.87
C ALA A 310 7.94 92.53 90.23
N ALA A 311 6.70 92.22 89.87
CA ALA A 311 5.53 93.02 90.24
C ALA A 311 5.31 93.04 91.77
N ALA A 312 5.44 91.88 92.44
CA ALA A 312 5.36 91.78 93.89
C ALA A 312 6.50 92.55 94.60
N ALA A 313 7.73 92.52 94.04
CA ALA A 313 8.84 93.30 94.54
C ALA A 313 8.61 94.82 94.41
N MET A 314 8.00 95.28 93.31
CA MET A 314 7.60 96.69 93.14
C MET A 314 6.48 97.09 94.11
N ALA A 315 5.45 96.24 94.29
CA ALA A 315 4.38 96.50 95.27
C ALA A 315 4.90 96.58 96.72
N ASN A 316 5.92 95.78 97.07
CA ASN A 316 6.52 95.80 98.40
C ASN A 316 7.46 97.00 98.63
N VAL A 317 7.91 97.68 97.57
CA VAL A 317 8.61 98.98 97.64
C VAL A 317 7.63 100.13 97.93
N GLU A 318 6.36 99.99 97.53
CA GLU A 318 5.31 101.01 97.75
C GLU A 318 4.66 100.93 99.15
N ALA A 319 4.93 99.87 99.92
CA ALA A 319 4.31 99.58 101.22
C ALA A 319 5.16 99.95 102.46
N ALA A 320 6.25 100.73 102.31
CA ALA A 320 7.10 101.16 103.41
C ALA A 320 6.91 102.66 103.75
N PRO A 321 6.40 103.03 104.93
CA PRO A 321 6.26 104.44 105.32
C PRO A 321 7.62 105.03 105.75
N GLY A 322 7.89 106.27 105.34
CA GLY A 322 8.94 107.11 105.97
C GLY A 322 8.47 107.70 107.31
N PRO A 323 9.23 108.61 107.96
CA PRO A 323 10.52 109.19 107.56
C PRO A 323 11.62 109.06 108.64
N GLY A 324 12.82 109.63 108.42
CA GLY A 324 13.79 109.83 109.51
C GLY A 324 15.19 110.30 109.10
N ASP A 325 15.56 111.50 109.55
CA ASP A 325 16.94 112.02 109.52
C ASP A 325 17.96 111.06 110.16
N GLY A 326 19.12 110.84 109.52
CA GLY A 326 20.00 109.71 109.88
C GLY A 326 21.43 109.77 109.35
N VAL A 327 22.12 110.87 109.61
CA VAL A 327 23.58 111.10 109.53
C VAL A 327 24.49 109.84 109.52
N SER A 328 25.38 109.79 108.52
CA SER A 328 26.75 109.22 108.53
C SER A 328 27.04 107.72 108.35
N LYS A 329 28.17 107.54 107.63
CA LYS A 329 29.15 106.42 107.66
C LYS A 329 28.74 105.11 106.98
N LYS A 330 29.68 104.27 106.53
CA LYS A 330 31.09 104.42 106.07
C LYS A 330 31.59 102.99 105.85
N ALA A 331 32.31 102.73 104.76
CA ALA A 331 33.13 101.52 104.58
C ALA A 331 32.34 100.19 104.50
N LYS A 332 32.89 99.08 103.99
CA LYS A 332 34.03 98.80 103.07
C LYS A 332 34.09 97.27 102.96
N LYS A 333 34.83 96.77 101.96
CA LYS A 333 35.40 95.41 101.88
C LYS A 333 34.39 94.38 101.30
N LYS A 334 34.54 93.79 100.09
CA LYS A 334 35.69 93.16 99.37
C LYS A 334 35.74 91.66 99.66
N ASP A 335 36.33 90.91 98.72
CA ASP A 335 36.65 89.48 98.79
C ASP A 335 35.41 88.57 98.59
N ASN A 336 35.44 87.43 97.88
CA ASN A 336 36.38 86.87 96.89
C ASN A 336 35.77 85.58 96.28
N PHE A 337 36.49 84.96 95.32
CA PHE A 337 36.43 83.51 94.96
C PHE A 337 35.17 83.03 94.21
N ALA A 338 35.28 82.48 92.98
CA ALA A 338 35.85 81.17 92.59
C ALA A 338 34.90 80.01 92.95
N ASP A 339 34.71 78.91 92.23
CA ASP A 339 35.26 78.29 91.00
C ASP A 339 34.91 76.79 91.20
N SER A 340 34.06 76.20 90.36
CA SER A 340 33.84 74.74 90.12
C SER A 340 32.58 74.51 89.30
#